data_AF-A0A6B0T559-F1
#
_entry.id   AF-A0A6B0T559-F1
#
_cell.length_a   1.000
_cell.length_b   1.000
_cell.length_c   1.000
_cell.angle_alpha   90.00
_cell.angle_beta   90.00
_cell.angle_gamma   90.00
#
_symmetry.space_group_name_H-M   'P 1'
#
loop_
_entity.id
_entity.type
_entity.pdbx_description
1 polymer ?
#
loop_
_entity_poly.entity_id
_entity_poly.type
_entity_poly.pdbx_seq_one_letter_code
_entity_poly.pdbx_strand_id
1 'polypeptide(L)'
;MADRVSHEDGAIYEFTPELEPVATVESDATVTVETRDSLDGAVQSEEDVIEEIPEEVNAATGPIAVEGAEPGDVLAVEIEEIRLAEEAGRVITIDGFGLLDGEPEIEAPETRMTPDEDGTLSFEGIDVPVDPCIGTIGVAPESDTYTTLTPHDHGGNLDTTDMTAGSTAYFPVFQEGAMLAMGDCKAAMADGEMCGTGSEIATEIDVTLSVIDDPATEIERPVVETAEHWKPLASAETLEEACRLVNKDAIELLASEHDIDSTEAYMLSSLTADLEISQVVDPLVTVREAVPKAYLSDPF
;
A
#
# COMPACT_ATOMS: atom_id res chain seq x y z
N MET A 1 -1.74 17.20 -20.26
CA MET A 1 -2.64 16.93 -19.12
C MET A 1 -2.40 15.47 -18.85
N ALA A 2 -1.97 15.12 -17.64
CA ALA A 2 -2.03 13.73 -17.20
C ALA A 2 -3.48 13.26 -17.39
N ASP A 3 -3.66 12.01 -17.80
CA ASP A 3 -4.98 11.41 -17.81
C ASP A 3 -5.46 11.31 -16.35
N ARG A 4 -6.77 11.45 -16.13
CA ARG A 4 -7.36 11.48 -14.80
C ARG A 4 -8.34 10.32 -14.67
N VAL A 5 -8.23 9.58 -13.58
CA VAL A 5 -9.11 8.46 -13.23
C VAL A 5 -9.69 8.73 -11.86
N SER A 6 -11.00 8.88 -11.79
CA SER A 6 -11.71 9.18 -10.55
C SER A 6 -12.39 7.95 -9.98
N HIS A 7 -12.56 7.88 -8.66
CA HIS A 7 -13.42 6.89 -8.02
C HIS A 7 -14.88 6.92 -8.54
N GLU A 8 -15.31 8.02 -9.19
CA GLU A 8 -16.59 8.12 -9.90
C GLU A 8 -16.60 7.37 -11.25
N ASP A 9 -15.43 7.23 -11.90
CA ASP A 9 -15.28 6.45 -13.14
C ASP A 9 -15.31 4.95 -12.83
N GLY A 10 -14.71 4.56 -11.69
CA GLY A 10 -14.90 3.27 -11.06
C GLY A 10 -13.97 3.05 -9.87
N ALA A 11 -14.45 2.21 -8.96
CA ALA A 11 -13.69 1.70 -7.84
C ALA A 11 -14.09 0.24 -7.58
N ILE A 12 -13.15 -0.53 -7.05
CA ILE A 12 -13.30 -1.93 -6.69
C ILE A 12 -13.26 -2.09 -5.17
N TYR A 13 -13.89 -3.15 -4.67
CA TYR A 13 -13.82 -3.63 -3.28
C TYR A 13 -13.21 -5.04 -3.19
N GLU A 14 -12.89 -5.61 -4.35
CA GLU A 14 -12.24 -6.90 -4.47
C GLU A 14 -11.23 -6.86 -5.62
N PHE A 15 -10.03 -7.34 -5.37
CA PHE A 15 -9.05 -7.67 -6.38
C PHE A 15 -9.34 -9.07 -6.92
N THR A 16 -9.61 -9.18 -8.22
CA THR A 16 -9.94 -10.45 -8.89
C THR A 16 -9.13 -10.60 -10.19
N PRO A 17 -8.82 -11.83 -10.67
CA PRO A 17 -8.04 -12.01 -11.89
C PRO A 17 -8.71 -11.44 -13.15
N GLU A 18 -10.05 -11.42 -13.17
CA GLU A 18 -10.85 -11.05 -14.35
C GLU A 18 -11.34 -9.59 -14.29
N LEU A 19 -10.55 -8.69 -13.70
CA LEU A 19 -10.88 -7.27 -13.61
C LEU A 19 -11.04 -6.62 -15.00
N GLU A 20 -12.07 -5.79 -15.17
CA GLU A 20 -12.27 -4.97 -16.36
C GLU A 20 -11.72 -3.55 -16.12
N PRO A 21 -10.86 -3.01 -16.99
CA PRO A 21 -10.26 -1.70 -16.77
C PRO A 21 -11.27 -0.57 -17.00
N VAL A 22 -11.22 0.45 -16.15
CA VAL A 22 -11.96 1.71 -16.35
C VAL A 22 -11.17 2.70 -17.21
N ALA A 23 -9.85 2.54 -17.25
CA ALA A 23 -8.94 3.29 -18.10
C ALA A 23 -7.80 2.40 -18.62
N THR A 24 -7.25 2.77 -19.76
CA THR A 24 -6.08 2.11 -20.36
C THR A 24 -5.08 3.18 -20.77
N VAL A 25 -3.82 3.00 -20.39
CA VAL A 25 -2.73 3.94 -20.66
C VAL A 25 -1.51 3.24 -21.25
N GLU A 26 -0.70 3.97 -22.01
CA GLU A 26 0.61 3.46 -22.46
C GLU A 26 1.59 3.38 -21.29
N SER A 27 2.64 2.56 -21.39
CA SER A 27 3.77 2.63 -20.46
C SER A 27 4.41 4.03 -20.47
N ASP A 28 4.98 4.42 -19.33
CA ASP A 28 5.53 5.75 -19.01
C ASP A 28 4.46 6.87 -18.97
N ALA A 29 3.18 6.53 -18.92
CA ALA A 29 2.11 7.51 -18.79
C ALA A 29 1.98 8.01 -17.34
N THR A 30 1.81 9.33 -17.19
CA THR A 30 1.45 9.96 -15.92
C THR A 30 -0.08 10.09 -15.81
N VAL A 31 -0.62 9.66 -14.67
CA VAL A 31 -2.06 9.64 -14.37
C VAL A 31 -2.31 10.28 -13.01
N THR A 32 -3.35 11.10 -12.90
CA THR A 32 -3.89 11.53 -11.60
C THR A 32 -5.04 10.61 -11.18
N VAL A 33 -4.91 9.94 -10.05
CA VAL A 33 -5.93 9.05 -9.46
C VAL A 33 -6.63 9.77 -8.32
N GLU A 34 -7.96 9.96 -8.40
CA GLU A 34 -8.75 10.58 -7.33
C GLU A 34 -9.41 9.51 -6.47
N THR A 35 -9.01 9.43 -5.20
CA THR A 35 -9.51 8.42 -4.25
C THR A 35 -10.60 9.00 -3.34
N ARG A 36 -11.41 8.11 -2.77
CA ARG A 36 -12.25 8.41 -1.60
C ARG A 36 -11.56 7.89 -0.32
N ASP A 37 -12.00 8.35 0.85
CA ASP A 37 -11.52 7.78 2.12
C ASP A 37 -11.93 6.31 2.25
N SER A 38 -11.21 5.56 3.09
CA SER A 38 -11.44 4.13 3.30
C SER A 38 -12.76 3.79 3.95
N LEU A 39 -13.43 4.78 4.56
CA LEU A 39 -14.73 4.64 5.20
C LEU A 39 -15.88 4.94 4.23
N ASP A 40 -15.56 5.13 2.94
CA ASP A 40 -16.50 5.41 1.86
C ASP A 40 -17.40 6.64 2.14
N GLY A 41 -16.87 7.61 2.88
CA GLY A 41 -17.59 8.82 3.28
C GLY A 41 -18.70 8.59 4.32
N ALA A 42 -18.74 7.42 4.97
CA ALA A 42 -19.71 7.12 6.02
C ALA A 42 -19.50 7.97 7.29
N VAL A 43 -18.26 8.39 7.55
CA VAL A 43 -17.88 9.19 8.72
C VAL A 43 -17.53 10.60 8.27
N GLN A 44 -18.29 11.59 8.74
CA GLN A 44 -18.10 13.00 8.36
C GLN A 44 -18.01 13.93 9.58
N SER A 45 -18.22 13.38 10.79
CA SER A 45 -18.15 14.09 12.06
C SER A 45 -17.84 13.12 13.20
N GLU A 46 -17.44 13.64 14.37
CA GLU A 46 -17.21 12.82 15.58
C GLU A 46 -18.49 12.16 16.13
N GLU A 47 -19.68 12.54 15.63
CA GLU A 47 -20.95 11.88 15.98
C GLU A 47 -21.21 10.63 15.12
N ASP A 48 -20.51 10.48 14.00
CA ASP A 48 -20.63 9.33 13.10
C ASP A 48 -19.64 8.25 13.55
N VAL A 49 -20.15 7.05 13.86
CA VAL A 49 -19.34 5.91 14.32
C VAL A 49 -19.64 4.66 13.48
N ILE A 50 -18.64 3.79 13.35
CA ILE A 50 -18.77 2.49 12.66
C ILE A 50 -18.78 1.40 13.73
N GLU A 51 -19.92 0.71 13.88
CA GLU A 51 -20.06 -0.37 14.86
C GLU A 51 -19.41 -1.69 14.39
N GLU A 52 -19.36 -1.91 13.08
CA GLU A 52 -18.81 -3.11 12.45
C GLU A 52 -18.30 -2.72 11.05
N ILE A 53 -17.18 -3.32 10.62
CA ILE A 53 -16.61 -3.09 9.29
C ILE A 53 -17.63 -3.50 8.22
N PRO A 54 -18.08 -2.60 7.33
CA PRO A 54 -19.02 -2.93 6.27
C PRO A 54 -18.46 -3.93 5.25
N GLU A 55 -19.34 -4.67 4.55
CA GLU A 55 -18.92 -5.57 3.46
C GLU A 55 -18.28 -4.81 2.28
N GLU A 56 -18.79 -3.62 1.97
CA GLU A 56 -18.25 -2.71 0.95
C GLU A 56 -17.68 -1.47 1.64
N VAL A 57 -16.37 -1.50 1.85
CA VAL A 57 -15.55 -0.47 2.48
C VAL A 57 -14.15 -0.55 1.88
N ASN A 58 -13.36 0.49 2.06
CA ASN A 58 -12.01 0.54 1.53
C ASN A 58 -11.96 0.48 -0.02
N ALA A 59 -12.67 1.40 -0.68
CA ALA A 59 -12.73 1.44 -2.13
C ALA A 59 -11.37 1.79 -2.78
N ALA A 60 -10.90 0.96 -3.71
CA ALA A 60 -9.72 1.23 -4.52
C ALA A 60 -10.12 1.75 -5.91
N THR A 61 -9.67 2.94 -6.28
CA THR A 61 -9.94 3.58 -7.58
C THR A 61 -9.15 2.88 -8.68
N GLY A 62 -9.83 2.59 -9.79
CA GLY A 62 -9.31 1.77 -10.89
C GLY A 62 -10.34 0.72 -11.31
N PRO A 63 -9.93 -0.36 -12.01
CA PRO A 63 -8.55 -0.69 -12.39
C PRO A 63 -8.06 0.09 -13.61
N ILE A 64 -6.78 0.41 -13.63
CA ILE A 64 -6.05 1.04 -14.74
C ILE A 64 -5.22 -0.04 -15.42
N ALA A 65 -5.50 -0.31 -16.70
CA ALA A 65 -4.67 -1.20 -17.50
C ALA A 65 -3.48 -0.43 -18.10
N VAL A 66 -2.29 -1.02 -18.07
CA VAL A 66 -1.10 -0.49 -18.74
C VAL A 66 -0.80 -1.33 -19.98
N GLU A 67 -0.87 -0.71 -21.17
CA GLU A 67 -0.67 -1.39 -22.44
C GLU A 67 0.72 -2.05 -22.49
N GLY A 68 0.75 -3.34 -22.83
CA GLY A 68 1.98 -4.11 -22.99
C GLY A 68 2.46 -4.82 -21.72
N ALA A 69 1.84 -4.61 -20.55
CA ALA A 69 2.12 -5.42 -19.37
C ALA A 69 1.57 -6.85 -19.55
N GLU A 70 2.42 -7.85 -19.51
CA GLU A 70 2.08 -9.27 -19.61
C GLU A 70 2.48 -10.03 -18.32
N PRO A 71 1.83 -11.18 -18.01
CA PRO A 71 2.21 -11.97 -16.84
C PRO A 71 3.70 -12.35 -16.84
N GLY A 72 4.40 -12.03 -15.73
CA GLY A 72 5.85 -12.19 -15.58
C GLY A 72 6.64 -10.88 -15.68
N ASP A 73 6.03 -9.82 -16.22
CA ASP A 73 6.60 -8.47 -16.17
C ASP A 73 6.50 -7.88 -14.76
N VAL A 74 7.11 -6.71 -14.56
CA VAL A 74 6.96 -5.90 -13.34
C VAL A 74 6.34 -4.55 -13.69
N LEU A 75 5.29 -4.17 -12.96
CA LEU A 75 4.73 -2.82 -13.04
C LEU A 75 5.42 -1.93 -12.00
N ALA A 76 6.11 -0.90 -12.47
CA ALA A 76 6.64 0.17 -11.63
C ALA A 76 5.63 1.34 -11.56
N VAL A 77 5.30 1.75 -10.34
CA VAL A 77 4.38 2.84 -10.01
C VAL A 77 5.18 3.91 -9.26
N GLU A 78 5.68 4.90 -9.98
CA GLU A 78 6.35 6.05 -9.38
C GLU A 78 5.30 6.98 -8.78
N ILE A 79 5.32 7.17 -7.46
CA ILE A 79 4.37 8.04 -6.76
C ILE A 79 4.98 9.45 -6.73
N GLU A 80 4.49 10.35 -7.56
CA GLU A 80 5.07 11.68 -7.73
C GLU A 80 4.61 12.65 -6.62
N GLU A 81 3.32 12.63 -6.32
CA GLU A 81 2.68 13.52 -5.35
C GLU A 81 1.40 12.89 -4.80
N ILE A 82 1.12 13.10 -3.50
CA ILE A 82 -0.17 12.79 -2.88
C ILE A 82 -0.73 14.08 -2.29
N ARG A 83 -1.89 14.49 -2.77
CA ARG A 83 -2.54 15.75 -2.38
C ARG A 83 -3.84 15.44 -1.64
N LEU A 84 -3.99 15.96 -0.42
CA LEU A 84 -5.23 15.81 0.34
C LEU A 84 -6.39 16.47 -0.42
N ALA A 85 -7.50 15.76 -0.57
CA ALA A 85 -8.71 16.24 -1.24
C ALA A 85 -9.77 16.77 -0.26
N GLU A 86 -9.52 16.66 1.04
CA GLU A 86 -10.40 17.11 2.13
C GLU A 86 -9.64 17.99 3.12
N GLU A 87 -10.39 18.81 3.87
CA GLU A 87 -9.83 19.71 4.89
C GLU A 87 -9.54 19.00 6.23
N ALA A 88 -10.01 17.76 6.40
CA ALA A 88 -9.82 16.97 7.60
C ALA A 88 -9.80 15.48 7.26
N GLY A 89 -8.87 14.75 7.86
CA GLY A 89 -8.95 13.30 7.93
C GLY A 89 -9.80 12.83 9.11
N ARG A 90 -9.92 11.51 9.29
CA ARG A 90 -10.59 10.92 10.44
C ARG A 90 -9.86 9.67 10.93
N VAL A 91 -9.76 9.51 12.25
CA VAL A 91 -9.23 8.31 12.91
C VAL A 91 -10.38 7.68 13.67
N ILE A 92 -10.55 6.36 13.56
CA ILE A 92 -11.64 5.66 14.24
C ILE A 92 -11.15 4.41 14.98
N THR A 93 -11.85 4.06 16.04
CA THR A 93 -11.79 2.73 16.66
C THR A 93 -13.09 2.00 16.34
N ILE A 94 -13.00 0.71 16.05
CA ILE A 94 -14.14 -0.16 15.74
C ILE A 94 -14.10 -1.34 16.72
N ASP A 95 -15.25 -1.74 17.26
CA ASP A 95 -15.34 -2.95 18.11
C ASP A 95 -14.88 -4.19 17.33
N GLY A 96 -13.97 -4.98 17.89
CA GLY A 96 -13.44 -6.17 17.22
C GLY A 96 -12.26 -5.92 16.27
N PHE A 97 -11.73 -4.69 16.19
CA PHE A 97 -10.67 -4.30 15.25
C PHE A 97 -9.58 -3.46 15.91
N GLY A 98 -8.35 -3.57 15.41
CA GLY A 98 -7.16 -2.95 15.99
C GLY A 98 -6.45 -3.82 17.03
N LEU A 99 -5.19 -3.47 17.34
CA LEU A 99 -4.30 -4.32 18.13
C LEU A 99 -4.74 -4.50 19.60
N LEU A 100 -5.39 -3.48 20.17
CA LEU A 100 -5.84 -3.45 21.56
C LEU A 100 -7.35 -3.69 21.69
N ASP A 101 -7.97 -4.35 20.70
CA ASP A 101 -9.38 -4.75 20.79
C ASP A 101 -9.68 -5.49 22.11
N GLY A 102 -10.80 -5.12 22.74
CA GLY A 102 -11.27 -5.68 24.00
C GLY A 102 -10.54 -5.23 25.26
N GLU A 103 -9.50 -4.38 25.16
CA GLU A 103 -8.86 -3.78 26.33
C GLU A 103 -9.80 -2.77 27.00
N PRO A 104 -10.08 -2.88 28.32
CA PRO A 104 -11.15 -2.14 28.97
C PRO A 104 -10.90 -0.63 29.11
N GLU A 105 -9.66 -0.18 28.90
CA GLU A 105 -9.28 1.24 28.87
C GLU A 105 -9.43 1.90 27.49
N ILE A 106 -9.68 1.12 26.43
CA ILE A 106 -9.87 1.62 25.06
C ILE A 106 -11.37 1.63 24.75
N GLU A 107 -11.88 2.81 24.38
CA GLU A 107 -13.28 2.97 23.96
C GLU A 107 -13.41 2.69 22.45
N ALA A 108 -14.39 1.85 22.11
CA ALA A 108 -14.82 1.58 20.75
C ALA A 108 -16.34 1.33 20.74
N PRO A 109 -17.06 1.71 19.66
CA PRO A 109 -16.55 2.52 18.55
C PRO A 109 -16.43 4.00 18.94
N GLU A 110 -15.41 4.69 18.44
CA GLU A 110 -15.18 6.12 18.67
C GLU A 110 -14.58 6.75 17.39
N THR A 111 -14.93 8.00 17.12
CA THR A 111 -14.43 8.76 15.97
C THR A 111 -13.74 10.04 16.40
N ARG A 112 -12.60 10.32 15.76
CA ARG A 112 -11.88 11.58 15.90
C ARG A 112 -11.62 12.23 14.56
N MET A 113 -12.05 13.48 14.40
CA MET A 113 -11.66 14.27 13.23
C MET A 113 -10.28 14.88 13.44
N THR A 114 -9.48 14.90 12.38
CA THR A 114 -8.12 15.46 12.38
C THR A 114 -8.02 16.53 11.28
N PRO A 115 -8.42 17.79 11.56
CA PRO A 115 -8.33 18.87 10.58
C PRO A 115 -6.89 19.18 10.22
N ASP A 116 -6.64 19.47 8.94
CA ASP A 116 -5.34 19.95 8.44
C ASP A 116 -5.24 21.47 8.56
N GLU A 117 -4.25 21.94 9.30
CA GLU A 117 -3.88 23.35 9.45
C GLU A 117 -2.50 23.59 8.79
N ASP A 118 -2.51 23.81 7.47
CA ASP A 118 -1.32 24.13 6.65
C ASP A 118 -0.22 23.04 6.71
N GLY A 119 -0.60 21.77 6.52
CA GLY A 119 0.31 20.61 6.52
C GLY A 119 0.55 20.02 7.90
N THR A 120 -0.37 20.24 8.83
CA THR A 120 -0.31 19.73 10.20
C THR A 120 -1.70 19.38 10.66
N LEU A 121 -1.93 18.10 10.96
CA LEU A 121 -3.17 17.61 11.52
C LEU A 121 -3.27 17.98 13.01
N SER A 122 -4.44 18.44 13.45
CA SER A 122 -4.72 18.64 14.87
C SER A 122 -5.44 17.44 15.48
N PHE A 123 -4.85 16.82 16.50
CA PHE A 123 -5.47 15.74 17.29
C PHE A 123 -5.49 16.14 18.76
N GLU A 124 -6.66 16.51 19.32
CA GLU A 124 -6.76 16.96 20.73
C GLU A 124 -5.77 18.09 21.10
N GLY A 125 -5.45 18.96 20.13
CA GLY A 125 -4.47 20.04 20.29
C GLY A 125 -3.00 19.57 20.25
N ILE A 126 -2.76 18.34 19.81
CA ILE A 126 -1.45 17.79 19.46
C ILE A 126 -1.27 17.95 17.95
N ASP A 127 -0.12 18.52 17.57
CA ASP A 127 0.26 18.71 16.17
C ASP A 127 0.88 17.42 15.63
N VAL A 128 0.30 16.87 14.56
CA VAL A 128 0.82 15.70 13.84
C VAL A 128 1.16 16.14 12.41
N PRO A 129 2.40 15.95 11.93
CA PRO A 129 2.75 16.29 10.55
C PRO A 129 1.86 15.55 9.54
N VAL A 130 1.41 16.26 8.51
CA VAL A 130 0.83 15.61 7.33
C VAL A 130 1.98 14.90 6.59
N ASP A 131 1.85 13.59 6.46
CA ASP A 131 2.81 12.71 5.78
C ASP A 131 2.00 11.61 5.09
N PRO A 132 1.40 11.92 3.92
CA PRO A 132 0.38 11.09 3.35
C PRO A 132 0.96 9.84 2.71
N CYS A 133 0.25 8.72 2.85
CA CYS A 133 0.60 7.45 2.22
C CYS A 133 -0.64 6.74 1.67
N ILE A 134 -0.41 5.85 0.71
CA ILE A 134 -1.43 4.99 0.12
C ILE A 134 -1.48 3.69 0.93
N GLY A 135 -2.63 3.38 1.54
CA GLY A 135 -2.82 2.14 2.30
C GLY A 135 -3.03 0.94 1.40
N THR A 136 -3.97 1.08 0.47
CA THR A 136 -4.36 0.04 -0.48
C THR A 136 -3.83 0.37 -1.88
N ILE A 137 -2.92 -0.44 -2.39
CA ILE A 137 -2.40 -0.35 -3.76
C ILE A 137 -2.01 -1.74 -4.26
N GLY A 138 -2.46 -2.11 -5.44
CA GLY A 138 -2.19 -3.44 -6.00
C GLY A 138 -2.66 -3.64 -7.42
N VAL A 139 -2.34 -4.82 -7.95
CA VAL A 139 -2.66 -5.27 -9.31
C VAL A 139 -3.66 -6.43 -9.27
N ALA A 140 -4.23 -6.83 -10.40
CA ALA A 140 -5.04 -8.03 -10.45
C ALA A 140 -4.23 -9.27 -10.01
N PRO A 141 -4.76 -10.12 -9.12
CA PRO A 141 -4.08 -11.30 -8.61
C PRO A 141 -4.00 -12.42 -9.65
N GLU A 142 -3.14 -13.41 -9.40
CA GLU A 142 -2.95 -14.57 -10.28
C GLU A 142 -4.20 -15.45 -10.42
N SER A 143 -4.90 -15.76 -9.32
CA SER A 143 -5.96 -16.78 -9.33
C SER A 143 -7.18 -16.51 -8.46
N ASP A 144 -7.00 -16.10 -7.21
CA ASP A 144 -8.09 -15.98 -6.25
C ASP A 144 -8.62 -14.55 -6.17
N THR A 145 -9.78 -14.38 -5.55
CA THR A 145 -10.38 -13.07 -5.29
C THR A 145 -10.16 -12.68 -3.84
N TYR A 146 -9.71 -11.47 -3.62
CA TYR A 146 -9.37 -10.93 -2.30
C TYR A 146 -10.10 -9.61 -2.09
N THR A 147 -10.63 -9.37 -0.90
CA THR A 147 -11.20 -8.05 -0.57
C THR A 147 -10.10 -7.00 -0.57
N THR A 148 -10.44 -5.74 -0.83
CA THR A 148 -9.47 -4.63 -0.75
C THR A 148 -8.89 -4.46 0.65
N LEU A 149 -9.55 -4.97 1.70
CA LEU A 149 -9.07 -5.00 3.09
C LEU A 149 -7.94 -6.00 3.38
N THR A 150 -7.62 -6.90 2.44
CA THR A 150 -6.63 -7.97 2.69
C THR A 150 -5.41 -7.77 1.80
N PRO A 151 -4.21 -7.55 2.35
CA PRO A 151 -3.01 -7.56 1.53
C PRO A 151 -2.65 -8.98 1.08
N HIS A 152 -1.94 -9.10 -0.04
CA HIS A 152 -1.39 -10.36 -0.54
C HIS A 152 -0.21 -10.09 -1.49
N ASP A 153 0.29 -11.12 -2.15
CA ASP A 153 1.36 -11.06 -3.17
C ASP A 153 1.08 -10.07 -4.34
N HIS A 154 -0.18 -9.65 -4.55
CA HIS A 154 -0.57 -8.65 -5.57
C HIS A 154 -0.59 -7.20 -5.06
N GLY A 155 -0.23 -6.97 -3.80
CA GLY A 155 -0.47 -5.70 -3.10
C GLY A 155 -1.72 -5.78 -2.24
N GLY A 156 -2.67 -4.87 -2.43
CA GLY A 156 -3.87 -4.77 -1.60
C GLY A 156 -3.62 -3.87 -0.39
N ASN A 157 -4.23 -4.18 0.76
CA ASN A 157 -4.14 -3.34 1.97
C ASN A 157 -2.79 -3.46 2.70
N LEU A 158 -1.76 -2.86 2.12
CA LEU A 158 -0.38 -3.02 2.60
C LEU A 158 -0.06 -2.13 3.80
N ASP A 159 -0.76 -1.00 3.93
CA ASP A 159 -0.57 0.03 4.96
C ASP A 159 0.90 0.25 5.31
N THR A 160 1.66 0.52 4.24
CA THR A 160 3.09 0.73 4.31
C THR A 160 3.38 2.21 4.16
N THR A 161 3.95 2.81 5.20
CA THR A 161 4.27 4.25 5.25
C THR A 161 5.18 4.71 4.11
N ASP A 162 6.02 3.82 3.56
CA ASP A 162 6.87 4.12 2.40
C ASP A 162 6.11 4.21 1.05
N MET A 163 4.82 3.85 0.98
CA MET A 163 3.93 4.06 -0.18
C MET A 163 3.52 5.53 -0.27
N THR A 164 4.50 6.42 -0.43
CA THR A 164 4.35 7.87 -0.37
C THR A 164 5.07 8.55 -1.53
N ALA A 165 4.88 9.85 -1.67
CA ALA A 165 5.49 10.67 -2.71
C ALA A 165 7.03 10.57 -2.69
N GLY A 166 7.63 10.36 -3.85
CA GLY A 166 9.07 10.15 -4.05
C GLY A 166 9.53 8.70 -3.92
N SER A 167 8.62 7.76 -3.66
CA SER A 167 8.87 6.32 -3.74
C SER A 167 8.35 5.73 -5.05
N THR A 168 8.88 4.57 -5.41
CA THR A 168 8.37 3.75 -6.52
C THR A 168 7.93 2.40 -5.98
N ALA A 169 6.68 2.00 -6.23
CA ALA A 169 6.17 0.69 -5.88
C ALA A 169 6.23 -0.25 -7.09
N TYR A 170 6.72 -1.47 -6.89
CA TYR A 170 6.90 -2.47 -7.93
C TYR A 170 5.99 -3.66 -7.64
N PHE A 171 5.19 -4.05 -8.62
CA PHE A 171 4.26 -5.16 -8.50
C PHE A 171 4.54 -6.22 -9.56
N PRO A 172 4.57 -7.52 -9.19
CA PRO A 172 4.56 -8.59 -10.18
C PRO A 172 3.28 -8.54 -11.00
N VAL A 173 3.41 -8.56 -12.33
CA VAL A 173 2.25 -8.59 -13.22
C VAL A 173 1.75 -10.03 -13.31
N PHE A 174 0.50 -10.27 -12.90
CA PHE A 174 -0.14 -11.58 -12.98
C PHE A 174 -1.17 -11.70 -14.10
N GLN A 175 -1.74 -10.57 -14.54
CA GLN A 175 -2.75 -10.49 -15.59
C GLN A 175 -2.34 -9.47 -16.64
N GLU A 176 -2.81 -9.65 -17.88
CA GLU A 176 -2.59 -8.68 -18.96
C GLU A 176 -3.05 -7.29 -18.52
N GLY A 177 -2.21 -6.28 -18.76
CA GLY A 177 -2.47 -4.90 -18.38
C GLY A 177 -2.22 -4.58 -16.90
N ALA A 178 -1.81 -5.55 -16.08
CA ALA A 178 -1.65 -5.47 -14.62
C ALA A 178 -2.93 -5.16 -13.82
N MET A 179 -3.80 -4.25 -14.30
CA MET A 179 -5.04 -3.83 -13.66
C MET A 179 -4.81 -3.18 -12.29
N LEU A 180 -4.02 -2.10 -12.28
CA LEU A 180 -3.65 -1.35 -11.08
C LEU A 180 -4.88 -0.66 -10.46
N ALA A 181 -5.07 -0.80 -9.16
CA ALA A 181 -6.03 0.00 -8.39
C ALA A 181 -5.39 0.48 -7.09
N MET A 182 -5.83 1.64 -6.60
CA MET A 182 -5.34 2.22 -5.35
C MET A 182 -6.38 3.10 -4.65
N GLY A 183 -6.30 3.19 -3.32
CA GLY A 183 -7.25 3.89 -2.49
C GLY A 183 -6.70 4.04 -1.07
N ASP A 184 -7.62 4.20 -0.12
CA ASP A 184 -7.29 4.05 1.30
C ASP A 184 -6.14 4.95 1.77
N CYS A 185 -6.22 6.22 1.40
CA CYS A 185 -5.12 7.13 1.69
C CYS A 185 -5.25 7.63 3.11
N LYS A 186 -4.09 7.73 3.77
CA LYS A 186 -3.97 8.30 5.11
C LYS A 186 -3.28 9.65 4.98
N ALA A 187 -3.79 10.69 5.65
CA ALA A 187 -3.09 11.97 5.78
C ALA A 187 -1.86 11.87 6.71
N ALA A 188 -1.91 10.94 7.66
CA ALA A 188 -0.80 10.53 8.50
C ALA A 188 -1.09 9.12 9.03
N MET A 189 -0.05 8.29 9.08
CA MET A 189 -0.06 6.94 9.63
C MET A 189 1.33 6.60 10.17
N ALA A 190 1.41 5.69 11.13
CA ALA A 190 2.67 5.19 11.64
C ALA A 190 2.71 3.67 11.52
N ASP A 191 3.92 3.12 11.44
CA ASP A 191 4.16 1.68 11.40
C ASP A 191 3.38 0.94 12.50
N GLY A 192 2.65 -0.07 12.08
CA GLY A 192 1.80 -0.95 12.87
C GLY A 192 0.32 -0.56 12.88
N GLU A 193 -0.04 0.68 12.52
CA GLU A 193 -1.43 1.15 12.43
C GLU A 193 -2.29 0.73 13.64
N MET A 194 -1.79 1.01 14.84
CA MET A 194 -2.14 0.25 16.05
C MET A 194 -3.64 0.23 16.41
N CYS A 195 -4.40 1.28 16.10
CA CYS A 195 -5.83 1.35 16.38
C CYS A 195 -6.72 0.82 15.24
N GLY A 196 -6.11 0.32 14.16
CA GLY A 196 -6.81 -0.17 12.97
C GLY A 196 -6.91 0.83 11.83
N THR A 197 -6.72 2.13 12.11
CA THR A 197 -6.84 3.18 11.08
C THR A 197 -5.73 4.20 11.24
N GLY A 198 -5.38 4.85 10.13
CA GLY A 198 -4.65 6.11 10.14
C GLY A 198 -5.61 7.30 10.20
N SER A 199 -5.12 8.46 9.77
CA SER A 199 -5.99 9.60 9.47
C SER A 199 -6.58 9.43 8.07
N GLU A 200 -7.68 8.68 7.96
CA GLU A 200 -8.32 8.31 6.69
C GLU A 200 -8.79 9.53 5.92
N ILE A 201 -8.46 9.60 4.63
CA ILE A 201 -8.75 10.78 3.79
C ILE A 201 -8.82 10.48 2.28
N ALA A 202 -9.68 11.20 1.57
CA ALA A 202 -9.67 11.26 0.13
C ALA A 202 -8.45 12.04 -0.37
N THR A 203 -7.88 11.63 -1.51
CA THR A 203 -6.69 12.28 -2.10
C THR A 203 -6.75 12.35 -3.62
N GLU A 204 -5.91 13.20 -4.21
CA GLU A 204 -5.48 13.09 -5.60
C GLU A 204 -4.02 12.61 -5.61
N ILE A 205 -3.73 11.52 -6.31
CA ILE A 205 -2.41 10.89 -6.39
C ILE A 205 -1.89 11.03 -7.82
N ASP A 206 -0.74 11.64 -8.01
CA ASP A 206 -0.07 11.66 -9.31
C ASP A 206 0.92 10.49 -9.37
N VAL A 207 0.74 9.61 -10.36
CA VAL A 207 1.61 8.44 -10.57
C VAL A 207 2.11 8.36 -12.00
N THR A 208 3.33 7.88 -12.19
CA THR A 208 3.86 7.47 -13.50
C THR A 208 3.97 5.95 -13.53
N LEU A 209 3.35 5.32 -14.55
CA LEU A 209 3.22 3.87 -14.67
C LEU A 209 4.15 3.33 -15.75
N SER A 210 5.09 2.47 -15.40
CA SER A 210 6.07 1.90 -16.35
C SER A 210 6.08 0.38 -16.28
N VAL A 211 6.17 -0.28 -17.45
CA VAL A 211 6.33 -1.73 -17.54
C VAL A 211 7.81 -2.06 -17.68
N ILE A 212 8.28 -2.99 -16.85
CA ILE A 212 9.60 -3.59 -16.95
C ILE A 212 9.43 -4.99 -17.53
N ASP A 213 9.77 -5.13 -18.80
CA ASP A 213 9.78 -6.42 -19.50
C ASP A 213 11.09 -7.20 -19.24
N ASP A 214 10.99 -8.52 -19.10
CA ASP A 214 12.13 -9.44 -18.89
C ASP A 214 13.08 -8.97 -17.77
N PRO A 215 12.58 -8.75 -16.53
CA PRO A 215 13.38 -8.19 -15.44
C PRO A 215 14.58 -9.09 -15.10
N ALA A 216 15.70 -8.49 -14.71
CA ALA A 216 16.90 -9.24 -14.33
C ALA A 216 16.65 -10.18 -13.14
N THR A 217 15.78 -9.78 -12.21
CA THR A 217 15.28 -10.59 -11.11
C THR A 217 13.76 -10.54 -11.08
N GLU A 218 13.12 -11.70 -11.17
CA GLU A 218 11.67 -11.83 -10.97
C GLU A 218 11.32 -11.55 -9.50
N ILE A 219 10.18 -10.92 -9.25
CA ILE A 219 9.64 -10.72 -7.89
C ILE A 219 8.35 -11.51 -7.73
N GLU A 220 8.14 -12.09 -6.54
CA GLU A 220 6.89 -12.77 -6.20
C GLU A 220 5.89 -11.85 -5.48
N ARG A 221 6.37 -10.74 -4.92
CA ARG A 221 5.63 -9.85 -4.01
C ARG A 221 6.02 -8.40 -4.26
N PRO A 222 5.26 -7.43 -3.74
CA PRO A 222 5.57 -6.02 -3.93
C PRO A 222 6.94 -5.64 -3.36
N VAL A 223 7.60 -4.69 -4.02
CA VAL A 223 8.83 -4.06 -3.55
C VAL A 223 8.62 -2.55 -3.58
N VAL A 224 9.08 -1.83 -2.57
CA VAL A 224 9.11 -0.36 -2.56
C VAL A 224 10.54 0.13 -2.64
N GLU A 225 10.83 0.96 -3.63
CA GLU A 225 12.06 1.74 -3.71
C GLU A 225 11.82 3.11 -3.06
N THR A 226 12.67 3.44 -2.10
CA THR A 226 12.78 4.78 -1.52
C THR A 226 14.05 5.45 -2.02
N ALA A 227 14.33 6.68 -1.60
CA ALA A 227 15.58 7.36 -1.94
C ALA A 227 16.84 6.55 -1.54
N GLU A 228 16.77 5.76 -0.46
CA GLU A 228 17.94 5.11 0.15
C GLU A 228 17.88 3.59 0.20
N HIS A 229 16.70 2.97 0.05
CA HIS A 229 16.49 1.53 0.25
C HIS A 229 15.59 0.92 -0.82
N TRP A 230 15.80 -0.37 -1.07
CA TRP A 230 14.83 -1.28 -1.68
C TRP A 230 14.19 -2.10 -0.56
N LYS A 231 12.87 -2.19 -0.54
CA LYS A 231 12.11 -2.80 0.54
C LYS A 231 11.12 -3.81 -0.03
N PRO A 232 11.47 -5.10 -0.21
CA PRO A 232 10.46 -6.13 -0.41
C PRO A 232 9.45 -6.13 0.73
N LEU A 233 8.20 -6.45 0.41
CA LEU A 233 7.09 -6.56 1.34
C LEU A 233 6.55 -7.99 1.35
N ALA A 234 6.06 -8.44 2.50
CA ALA A 234 5.29 -9.66 2.57
C ALA A 234 4.19 -9.56 3.61
N SER A 235 3.06 -10.19 3.29
CA SER A 235 1.90 -10.28 4.16
C SER A 235 1.58 -11.73 4.47
N ALA A 236 1.20 -12.01 5.72
CA ALA A 236 0.86 -13.37 6.16
C ALA A 236 -0.06 -13.37 7.39
N GLU A 237 -0.62 -14.53 7.73
CA GLU A 237 -1.50 -14.68 8.90
C GLU A 237 -0.78 -14.36 10.23
N THR A 238 0.55 -14.49 10.26
CA THR A 238 1.34 -14.16 11.46
C THR A 238 2.56 -13.35 11.11
N LEU A 239 3.00 -12.52 12.07
CA LEU A 239 4.19 -11.70 11.93
C LEU A 239 5.41 -12.57 11.64
N GLU A 240 5.57 -13.71 12.31
CA GLU A 240 6.71 -14.60 12.08
C GLU A 240 6.76 -15.14 10.66
N GLU A 241 5.60 -15.46 10.07
CA GLU A 241 5.54 -15.95 8.70
C GLU A 241 5.81 -14.83 7.69
N ALA A 242 5.25 -13.63 7.93
CA ALA A 242 5.52 -12.45 7.11
C ALA A 242 7.03 -12.11 7.12
N CYS A 243 7.67 -12.11 8.30
CA CYS A 243 9.12 -11.96 8.44
C CYS A 243 9.91 -13.04 7.66
N ARG A 244 9.41 -14.28 7.65
CA ARG A 244 10.07 -15.39 6.95
C ARG A 244 9.93 -15.27 5.43
N LEU A 245 8.83 -14.68 4.93
CA LEU A 245 8.60 -14.48 3.51
C LEU A 245 9.43 -13.30 3.01
N VAL A 246 9.33 -12.13 3.65
CA VAL A 246 10.06 -10.94 3.20
C VAL A 246 11.58 -11.14 3.18
N ASN A 247 12.11 -11.92 4.13
CA ASN A 247 13.52 -12.24 4.15
C ASN A 247 13.95 -13.19 3.03
N LYS A 248 13.06 -14.09 2.58
CA LYS A 248 13.35 -14.88 1.37
C LYS A 248 13.46 -13.98 0.14
N ASP A 249 12.57 -13.00 0.04
CA ASP A 249 12.57 -12.07 -1.09
C ASP A 249 13.83 -11.21 -1.07
N ALA A 250 14.21 -10.67 0.10
CA ALA A 250 15.44 -9.90 0.26
C ALA A 250 16.71 -10.70 -0.08
N ILE A 251 16.80 -11.99 0.31
CA ILE A 251 17.98 -12.81 -0.02
C ILE A 251 18.04 -13.17 -1.50
N GLU A 252 16.91 -13.28 -2.21
CA GLU A 252 16.91 -13.53 -3.64
C GLU A 252 17.45 -12.33 -4.41
N LEU A 253 17.01 -11.12 -4.05
CA LEU A 253 17.54 -9.87 -4.60
C LEU A 253 19.06 -9.71 -4.31
N LEU A 254 19.49 -9.93 -3.07
CA LEU A 254 20.90 -9.84 -2.68
C LEU A 254 21.79 -10.92 -3.34
N ALA A 255 21.25 -12.14 -3.51
CA ALA A 255 21.97 -13.22 -4.18
C ALA A 255 22.22 -12.88 -5.65
N SER A 256 21.21 -12.33 -6.33
CA SER A 256 21.27 -11.88 -7.71
C SER A 256 22.30 -10.76 -7.91
N GLU A 257 22.21 -9.67 -7.13
CA GLU A 257 23.11 -8.50 -7.21
C GLU A 257 24.60 -8.88 -6.99
N HIS A 258 24.88 -9.84 -6.11
CA HIS A 258 26.25 -10.18 -5.73
C HIS A 258 26.82 -11.45 -6.36
N ASP A 259 26.03 -12.19 -7.18
CA ASP A 259 26.42 -13.51 -7.72
C ASP A 259 26.90 -14.47 -6.62
N ILE A 260 26.14 -14.54 -5.52
CA ILE A 260 26.40 -15.40 -4.36
C ILE A 260 25.26 -16.38 -4.14
N ASP A 261 25.52 -17.48 -3.43
CA ASP A 261 24.47 -18.41 -3.07
C ASP A 261 23.55 -17.87 -1.95
N SER A 262 22.36 -18.45 -1.82
CA SER A 262 21.35 -18.01 -0.85
C SER A 262 21.83 -18.09 0.60
N THR A 263 22.82 -18.93 0.93
CA THR A 263 23.34 -18.99 2.31
C THR A 263 24.22 -17.79 2.61
N GLU A 264 25.08 -17.39 1.68
CA GLU A 264 25.88 -16.17 1.81
C GLU A 264 24.99 -14.92 1.77
N ALA A 265 23.98 -14.87 0.89
CA ALA A 265 23.00 -13.77 0.86
C ALA A 265 22.22 -13.67 2.18
N TYR A 266 21.81 -14.80 2.77
CA TYR A 266 21.14 -14.81 4.07
C TYR A 266 22.03 -14.30 5.21
N MET A 267 23.32 -14.67 5.21
CA MET A 267 24.27 -14.09 6.18
C MET A 267 24.49 -12.59 5.95
N LEU A 268 24.50 -12.15 4.68
CA LEU A 268 24.64 -10.73 4.33
C LEU A 268 23.42 -9.92 4.74
N SER A 269 22.21 -10.41 4.49
CA SER A 269 20.96 -9.71 4.86
C SER A 269 20.94 -9.46 6.38
N SER A 270 21.34 -10.45 7.18
CA SER A 270 21.47 -10.29 8.64
C SER A 270 22.46 -9.21 9.10
N LEU A 271 23.35 -8.71 8.23
CA LEU A 271 24.30 -7.64 8.52
C LEU A 271 23.87 -6.29 7.96
N THR A 272 22.97 -6.26 6.99
CA THR A 272 22.77 -5.10 6.12
C THR A 272 21.31 -4.72 5.91
N ALA A 273 20.36 -5.59 6.20
CA ALA A 273 18.94 -5.36 5.97
C ALA A 273 18.19 -5.24 7.29
N ASP A 274 17.33 -4.24 7.39
CA ASP A 274 16.53 -3.94 8.58
C ASP A 274 15.08 -4.41 8.38
N LEU A 275 14.58 -5.23 9.29
CA LEU A 275 13.18 -5.65 9.28
C LEU A 275 12.31 -4.56 9.92
N GLU A 276 11.28 -4.12 9.19
CA GLU A 276 10.35 -3.05 9.58
C GLU A 276 8.90 -3.57 9.51
N ILE A 277 8.02 -3.00 10.34
CA ILE A 277 6.59 -3.35 10.38
C ILE A 277 5.83 -2.35 9.52
N SER A 278 4.90 -2.82 8.68
CA SER A 278 3.94 -1.95 8.00
C SER A 278 2.65 -1.83 8.81
N GLN A 279 1.88 -2.91 8.95
CA GLN A 279 0.72 -2.99 9.84
C GLN A 279 0.61 -4.34 10.55
N VAL A 280 -0.19 -4.39 11.62
CA VAL A 280 -0.48 -5.63 12.38
C VAL A 280 -1.96 -5.83 12.70
N VAL A 281 -2.86 -5.15 11.99
CA VAL A 281 -4.29 -5.02 12.36
C VAL A 281 -5.24 -5.66 11.34
N ASP A 282 -4.78 -5.88 10.12
CA ASP A 282 -5.57 -6.45 9.03
C ASP A 282 -5.73 -7.98 9.13
N PRO A 283 -6.56 -8.60 8.25
CA PRO A 283 -6.67 -10.06 8.16
C PRO A 283 -5.31 -10.78 7.98
N LEU A 284 -4.36 -10.17 7.27
CA LEU A 284 -2.96 -10.57 7.21
C LEU A 284 -2.08 -9.40 7.63
N VAL A 285 -1.07 -9.66 8.46
CA VAL A 285 -0.11 -8.62 8.87
C VAL A 285 0.93 -8.39 7.77
N THR A 286 1.46 -7.18 7.66
CA THR A 286 2.42 -6.80 6.62
C THR A 286 3.72 -6.29 7.22
N VAL A 287 4.86 -6.79 6.70
CA VAL A 287 6.20 -6.32 7.04
C VAL A 287 6.99 -6.02 5.78
N ARG A 288 8.09 -5.29 5.94
CA ARG A 288 9.05 -5.00 4.89
C ARG A 288 10.49 -5.20 5.38
N GLU A 289 11.42 -5.52 4.49
CA GLU A 289 12.84 -5.64 4.83
C GLU A 289 13.65 -4.61 4.04
N ALA A 290 14.14 -3.58 4.73
CA ALA A 290 14.84 -2.46 4.13
C ALA A 290 16.30 -2.82 3.82
N VAL A 291 16.61 -2.99 2.54
CA VAL A 291 17.96 -3.23 2.03
C VAL A 291 18.54 -1.91 1.50
N PRO A 292 19.62 -1.36 2.08
CA PRO A 292 20.21 -0.12 1.60
C PRO A 292 20.73 -0.24 0.17
N LYS A 293 20.56 0.83 -0.62
CA LYS A 293 21.04 0.90 -2.02
C LYS A 293 22.54 0.73 -2.19
N ALA A 294 23.31 0.84 -1.10
CA ALA A 294 24.74 0.52 -1.09
C ALA A 294 25.03 -0.98 -1.27
N TYR A 295 24.04 -1.85 -1.03
CA TYR A 295 24.14 -3.30 -1.14
C TYR A 295 23.21 -3.88 -2.21
N LEU A 296 22.17 -3.17 -2.62
CA LEU A 296 21.27 -3.55 -3.72
C LEU A 296 21.06 -2.34 -4.62
N SER A 297 21.70 -2.33 -5.80
CA SER A 297 21.78 -1.11 -6.60
C SER A 297 20.53 -0.89 -7.45
N ASP A 298 20.13 -1.93 -8.18
CA ASP A 298 18.93 -1.99 -9.02
C ASP A 298 18.56 -3.47 -9.21
N PRO A 299 17.40 -3.95 -8.72
CA PRO A 299 17.01 -5.35 -8.83
C PRO A 299 16.46 -5.74 -10.21
N PHE A 300 16.15 -4.78 -11.09
CA PHE A 300 15.43 -5.00 -12.35
C PHE A 300 16.27 -4.83 -13.61
#